data_AF-A0A9Q1JBD4-F1
#
_entry.id   AF-A0A9Q1JBD4-F1
#
_cell.length_a   1.000
_cell.length_b   1.000
_cell.length_c   1.000
_cell.angle_alpha   90.00
_cell.angle_beta   90.00
_cell.angle_gamma   90.00
#
_symmetry.space_group_name_H-M   'P 1'
#
loop_
_entity.id
_entity.type
_entity.pdbx_description
1 polymer ?
#
loop_
_entity_poly.entity_id
_entity_poly.type
_entity_poly.pdbx_seq_one_letter_code
_entity_poly.pdbx_strand_id
1 'polypeptide(L)'
;MTQAAEVERQLSTQVHSLRDDFREKSISTRQHMSRLETLQAETRGSVLIFLNVFFEFHQGQDKNAIERKRELERRVNSVLEENELLQTTVDQLQERTLVLERQCHEKDLQLRQSQLELQEVRVSHRQLSARLEELSDERDLQGLCPHSASLLCEIEQSMEQEELEQEREQLRLQMWEAYCQVRSLCSHLRGNDITDSALSTDSSMDESSETSSAKDVPTGSLHASLLELRRLTQNLMDGNESTGSRRSDEEALEDQVRKLGEELRAVRELYDGEQDRSRSSQEEALELHNQVALLSVELCSLREESEQLRAMAEVREPSEQLQSAIRDRDEAIAKKKAVEMELAKCKIDIMSLNSQLLDAIQQKLNLSQQLEAWQDDMHRVIDQQLMDKHQEEWRASPYSFSGGLGGRGGPSAPPARRPRRQADGDRKLFSFFKKN
;
A
#
# COMPACT_ATOMS: atom_id res chain seq x y z
N MET A 1 -19.69 142.96 -15.76
CA MET A 1 -18.28 142.54 -15.56
C MET A 1 -18.11 141.69 -14.30
N THR A 2 -18.70 142.04 -13.15
CA THR A 2 -18.54 141.32 -11.86
C THR A 2 -19.27 139.96 -11.78
N GLN A 3 -20.51 139.84 -12.26
CA GLN A 3 -21.27 138.57 -12.23
C GLN A 3 -20.64 137.46 -13.08
N ALA A 4 -20.05 137.81 -14.22
CA ALA A 4 -19.39 136.84 -15.10
C ALA A 4 -18.12 136.24 -14.46
N ALA A 5 -17.32 137.07 -13.78
CA ALA A 5 -16.13 136.62 -13.06
C ALA A 5 -16.46 135.70 -11.87
N GLU A 6 -17.59 135.92 -11.19
CA GLU A 6 -18.03 135.07 -10.09
C GLU A 6 -18.54 133.70 -10.56
N VAL A 7 -19.28 133.67 -11.67
CA VAL A 7 -19.67 132.41 -12.34
C VAL A 7 -18.44 131.66 -12.86
N GLU A 8 -17.47 132.35 -13.45
CA GLU A 8 -16.20 131.76 -13.90
C GLU A 8 -15.39 131.17 -12.73
N ARG A 9 -15.37 131.85 -11.57
CA ARG A 9 -14.74 131.34 -10.35
C ARG A 9 -15.45 130.09 -9.83
N GLN A 10 -16.78 130.09 -9.81
CA GLN A 10 -17.58 128.93 -9.39
C GLN A 10 -17.37 127.73 -10.32
N LEU A 11 -17.41 127.94 -11.65
CA LEU A 11 -17.12 126.90 -12.63
C LEU A 11 -15.68 126.38 -12.49
N SER A 12 -14.71 127.25 -12.24
CA SER A 12 -13.31 126.85 -12.01
C SER A 12 -13.15 125.99 -10.76
N THR A 13 -13.86 126.31 -9.67
CA THR A 13 -13.87 125.49 -8.45
C THR A 13 -14.57 124.15 -8.67
N GLN A 14 -15.66 124.11 -9.43
CA GLN A 14 -16.35 122.86 -9.78
C GLN A 14 -15.48 121.98 -10.68
N VAL A 15 -14.79 122.56 -11.66
CA VAL A 15 -13.85 121.82 -12.53
C VAL A 15 -12.67 121.30 -11.72
N HIS A 16 -12.13 122.06 -10.77
CA HIS A 16 -11.09 121.56 -9.86
C HIS A 16 -11.60 120.41 -8.99
N SER A 17 -12.78 120.55 -8.36
CA SER A 17 -13.40 119.49 -7.57
C SER A 17 -13.60 118.21 -8.38
N LEU A 18 -14.15 118.32 -9.60
CA LEU A 18 -14.34 117.16 -10.48
C LEU A 18 -12.99 116.54 -10.88
N ARG A 19 -11.95 117.34 -11.15
CA ARG A 19 -10.60 116.82 -11.45
C ARG A 19 -10.02 116.07 -10.26
N ASP A 20 -10.19 116.58 -9.05
CA ASP A 20 -9.73 115.94 -7.82
C ASP A 20 -10.50 114.63 -7.58
N ASP A 21 -11.82 114.62 -7.76
CA ASP A 21 -12.65 113.40 -7.67
C ASP A 21 -12.23 112.34 -8.71
N PHE A 22 -11.98 112.74 -9.97
CA PHE A 22 -11.47 111.84 -11.01
C PHE A 22 -10.07 111.32 -10.66
N ARG A 23 -9.22 112.16 -10.07
CA ARG A 23 -7.88 111.78 -9.63
C ARG A 23 -7.93 110.75 -8.50
N GLU A 24 -8.78 110.97 -7.51
CA GLU A 24 -8.98 110.05 -6.39
C GLU A 24 -9.57 108.72 -6.86
N LYS A 25 -10.61 108.74 -7.71
CA LYS A 25 -11.14 107.54 -8.36
C LYS A 25 -10.09 106.80 -9.18
N SER A 26 -9.22 107.51 -9.88
CA SER A 26 -8.12 106.91 -10.65
C SER A 26 -7.03 106.30 -9.76
N ILE A 27 -6.78 106.87 -8.58
CA ILE A 27 -5.86 106.29 -7.58
C ILE A 27 -6.50 105.05 -6.94
N SER A 28 -7.75 105.14 -6.51
CA SER A 28 -8.51 104.02 -5.94
C SER A 28 -8.61 102.85 -6.93
N THR A 29 -8.92 103.12 -8.20
CA THR A 29 -8.98 102.08 -9.26
C THR A 29 -7.63 101.38 -9.42
N ARG A 30 -6.52 102.13 -9.43
CA ARG A 30 -5.17 101.54 -9.47
C ARG A 30 -4.83 100.72 -8.23
N GLN A 31 -5.25 101.15 -7.04
CA GLN A 31 -5.08 100.37 -5.81
C GLN A 31 -5.89 99.07 -5.84
N HIS A 32 -7.14 99.11 -6.32
CA HIS A 32 -7.96 97.91 -6.49
C HIS A 32 -7.37 96.96 -7.52
N MET A 33 -6.87 97.48 -8.64
CA MET A 33 -6.18 96.70 -9.67
C MET A 33 -4.94 95.98 -9.10
N SER A 34 -4.07 96.70 -8.37
CA SER A 34 -2.90 96.09 -7.72
C SER A 34 -3.28 95.03 -6.68
N ARG A 35 -4.34 95.27 -5.88
CA ARG A 35 -4.85 94.25 -4.93
C ARG A 35 -5.36 93.00 -5.65
N LEU A 36 -6.04 93.18 -6.78
CA LEU A 36 -6.53 92.06 -7.59
C LEU A 36 -5.37 91.24 -8.18
N GLU A 37 -4.32 91.91 -8.65
CA GLU A 37 -3.10 91.25 -9.13
C GLU A 37 -2.41 90.43 -8.03
N THR A 38 -2.30 90.97 -6.82
CA THR A 38 -1.74 90.25 -5.67
C THR A 38 -2.56 89.02 -5.30
N LEU A 39 -3.89 89.16 -5.19
CA LEU A 39 -4.79 88.04 -4.90
C LEU A 39 -4.75 86.98 -6.01
N GLN A 40 -4.63 87.40 -7.27
CA GLN A 40 -4.48 86.49 -8.39
C GLN A 40 -3.13 85.74 -8.33
N ALA A 41 -2.05 86.41 -7.94
CA ALA A 41 -0.74 85.79 -7.74
C ALA A 41 -0.75 84.80 -6.55
N GLU A 42 -1.39 85.15 -5.43
CA GLU A 42 -1.57 84.26 -4.29
C GLU A 42 -2.41 83.03 -4.63
N THR A 43 -3.52 83.23 -5.35
CA THR A 43 -4.38 82.11 -5.81
C THR A 43 -3.61 81.19 -6.76
N ARG A 44 -2.87 81.75 -7.72
CA ARG A 44 -2.01 80.97 -8.62
C ARG A 44 -0.94 80.20 -7.85
N GLY A 45 -0.26 80.85 -6.90
CA GLY A 45 0.76 80.23 -6.05
C GLY A 45 0.20 79.09 -5.22
N SER A 46 -0.95 79.29 -4.58
CA SER A 46 -1.64 78.25 -3.80
C SER A 46 -2.04 77.05 -4.67
N VAL A 47 -2.59 77.29 -5.86
CA VAL A 47 -2.91 76.22 -6.82
C VAL A 47 -1.65 75.45 -7.24
N LEU A 48 -0.55 76.14 -7.51
CA LEU A 48 0.71 75.52 -7.92
C LEU A 48 1.31 74.66 -6.80
N ILE A 49 1.29 75.15 -5.56
CA ILE A 49 1.71 74.38 -4.38
C ILE A 49 0.82 73.15 -4.19
N PHE A 50 -0.50 73.31 -4.27
CA PHE A 50 -1.43 72.20 -4.15
C PHE A 50 -1.19 71.13 -5.22
N LEU A 51 -1.01 71.54 -6.48
CA LEU A 51 -0.69 70.63 -7.58
C LEU A 51 0.64 69.91 -7.35
N ASN A 52 1.68 70.59 -6.86
CA ASN A 52 2.96 69.94 -6.57
C ASN A 52 2.84 68.90 -5.45
N VAL A 53 2.18 69.25 -4.34
CA VAL A 53 1.95 68.31 -3.22
C VAL A 53 1.11 67.12 -3.67
N PHE A 54 0.07 67.36 -4.46
CA PHE A 54 -0.76 66.30 -5.02
C PHE A 54 0.03 65.37 -5.94
N PHE A 55 0.89 65.93 -6.81
CA PHE A 55 1.74 65.17 -7.70
C PHE A 55 2.78 64.33 -6.95
N GLU A 56 3.45 64.92 -5.94
CA GLU A 56 4.41 64.20 -5.10
C GLU A 56 3.73 63.06 -4.31
N PHE A 57 2.53 63.30 -3.78
CA PHE A 57 1.75 62.28 -3.10
C PHE A 57 1.40 61.12 -4.03
N HIS A 58 0.85 61.42 -5.22
CA HIS A 58 0.53 60.39 -6.21
C HIS A 58 1.76 59.61 -6.66
N GLN A 59 2.87 60.31 -6.94
CA GLN A 59 4.12 59.66 -7.31
C GLN A 59 4.64 58.74 -6.20
N GLY A 60 4.49 59.13 -4.93
CA GLY A 60 4.83 58.29 -3.78
C GLY A 60 3.94 57.04 -3.66
N GLN A 61 2.64 57.19 -3.87
CA GLN A 61 1.69 56.06 -3.90
C GLN A 61 2.03 55.07 -5.02
N ASP A 62 2.31 55.58 -6.22
CA ASP A 62 2.66 54.75 -7.38
C ASP A 62 3.98 53.99 -7.14
N LYS A 63 5.00 54.66 -6.58
CA LYS A 63 6.27 54.01 -6.20
C LYS A 63 6.04 52.87 -5.21
N ASN A 64 5.26 53.10 -4.16
CA ASN A 64 4.94 52.07 -3.16
C ASN A 64 4.17 50.90 -3.78
N ALA A 65 3.20 51.18 -4.65
CA ALA A 65 2.45 50.15 -5.37
C ALA A 65 3.37 49.30 -6.27
N ILE A 66 4.32 49.92 -6.97
CA ILE A 66 5.31 49.21 -7.81
C ILE A 66 6.24 48.34 -6.96
N GLU A 67 6.72 48.83 -5.81
CA GLU A 67 7.56 48.05 -4.91
C GLU A 67 6.81 46.83 -4.34
N ARG A 68 5.57 47.02 -3.90
CA ARG A 68 4.71 45.91 -3.45
C ARG A 68 4.47 44.90 -4.57
N LYS A 69 4.23 45.36 -5.80
CA LYS A 69 4.09 44.47 -6.96
C LYS A 69 5.36 43.65 -7.19
N ARG A 70 6.54 44.28 -7.18
CA ARG A 70 7.83 43.59 -7.34
C ARG A 70 8.11 42.57 -6.22
N GLU A 71 7.74 42.89 -4.98
CA GLU A 71 7.85 41.95 -3.86
C GLU A 71 6.97 40.71 -4.08
N LEU A 72 5.70 40.93 -4.49
CA LEU A 72 4.80 39.82 -4.79
C LEU A 72 5.30 38.99 -5.98
N GLU A 73 5.80 39.61 -7.04
CA GLU A 73 6.42 38.92 -8.18
C GLU A 73 7.61 38.05 -7.73
N ARG A 74 8.50 38.58 -6.87
CA ARG A 74 9.61 37.79 -6.31
C ARG A 74 9.13 36.61 -5.46
N ARG A 75 8.13 36.81 -4.61
CA ARG A 75 7.56 35.73 -3.80
C ARG A 75 6.92 34.64 -4.66
N VAL A 76 6.19 35.05 -5.70
CA VAL A 76 5.60 34.10 -6.66
C VAL A 76 6.69 33.31 -7.38
N ASN A 77 7.75 33.96 -7.85
CA ASN A 77 8.84 33.27 -8.54
C ASN A 77 9.55 32.27 -7.61
N SER A 78 9.83 32.63 -6.35
CA SER A 78 10.43 31.72 -5.37
C SER A 78 9.56 30.47 -5.17
N VAL A 79 8.24 30.64 -5.05
CA VAL A 79 7.30 29.52 -4.90
C VAL A 79 7.21 28.68 -6.18
N LEU A 80 7.33 29.29 -7.36
CA LEU A 80 7.39 28.56 -8.63
C LEU A 80 8.65 27.70 -8.72
N GLU A 81 9.82 28.25 -8.36
CA GLU A 81 11.09 27.50 -8.32
C GLU A 81 11.02 26.32 -7.33
N GLU A 82 10.47 26.53 -6.13
CA GLU A 82 10.23 25.46 -5.17
C GLU A 82 9.28 24.38 -5.70
N ASN A 83 8.21 24.78 -6.40
CA ASN A 83 7.29 23.83 -7.02
C ASN A 83 7.95 23.02 -8.15
N GLU A 84 8.80 23.64 -8.97
CA GLU A 84 9.58 22.94 -9.99
C GLU A 84 10.51 21.90 -9.36
N LEU A 85 11.22 22.27 -8.28
CA LEU A 85 12.05 21.34 -7.52
C LEU A 85 11.23 20.19 -6.96
N LEU A 86 10.10 20.48 -6.30
CA LEU A 86 9.22 19.43 -5.78
C LEU A 86 8.70 18.52 -6.89
N GLN A 87 8.33 19.07 -8.05
CA GLN A 87 7.90 18.26 -9.19
C GLN A 87 9.01 17.30 -9.64
N THR A 88 10.25 17.77 -9.76
CA THR A 88 11.37 16.87 -10.11
C THR A 88 11.59 15.76 -9.08
N THR A 89 11.41 16.04 -7.78
CA THR A 89 11.51 15.00 -6.74
C THR A 89 10.36 13.99 -6.82
N VAL A 90 9.15 14.45 -7.13
CA VAL A 90 7.99 13.57 -7.35
C VAL A 90 8.24 12.66 -8.54
N ASP A 91 8.73 13.19 -9.66
CA ASP A 91 9.03 12.40 -10.86
C ASP A 91 10.09 11.34 -10.57
N GLN A 92 11.15 11.67 -9.82
CA GLN A 92 12.18 10.71 -9.39
C GLN A 92 11.61 9.63 -8.46
N LEU A 93 10.73 9.99 -7.53
CA LEU A 93 10.08 9.03 -6.63
C LEU A 93 9.11 8.12 -7.39
N GLN A 94 8.41 8.64 -8.40
CA GLN A 94 7.56 7.85 -9.28
C GLN A 94 8.39 6.83 -10.08
N GLU A 95 9.51 7.25 -10.66
CA GLU A 95 10.42 6.34 -11.37
C GLU A 95 10.95 5.23 -10.44
N ARG A 96 11.39 5.60 -9.22
CA ARG A 96 11.84 4.62 -8.22
C ARG A 96 10.73 3.65 -7.83
N THR A 97 9.50 4.13 -7.69
CA THR A 97 8.33 3.29 -7.37
C THR A 97 8.08 2.29 -8.49
N LEU A 98 8.10 2.72 -9.75
CA LEU A 98 7.94 1.83 -10.91
C LEU A 98 9.02 0.74 -10.96
N VAL A 99 10.26 1.07 -10.62
CA VAL A 99 11.35 0.08 -10.55
C VAL A 99 11.10 -0.94 -9.44
N LEU A 100 10.71 -0.48 -8.25
CA LEU A 100 10.40 -1.36 -7.12
C LEU A 100 9.20 -2.26 -7.41
N GLU A 101 8.14 -1.73 -8.03
CA GLU A 101 7.00 -2.52 -8.46
C GLU A 101 7.41 -3.63 -9.43
N ARG A 102 8.25 -3.32 -10.43
CA ARG A 102 8.78 -4.34 -11.35
C ARG A 102 9.58 -5.41 -10.63
N GLN A 103 10.43 -5.02 -9.67
CA GLN A 103 11.21 -5.96 -8.86
C GLN A 103 10.31 -6.86 -8.00
N CYS A 104 9.27 -6.31 -7.37
CA CYS A 104 8.30 -7.10 -6.62
C CYS A 104 7.60 -8.13 -7.52
N HIS A 105 7.13 -7.71 -8.70
CA HIS A 105 6.50 -8.64 -9.65
C HIS A 105 7.46 -9.75 -10.12
N GLU A 106 8.73 -9.42 -10.36
CA GLU A 106 9.76 -10.40 -10.72
C GLU A 106 10.02 -11.40 -9.58
N LYS A 107 10.10 -10.91 -8.33
CA LYS A 107 10.25 -11.76 -7.14
C LYS A 107 9.04 -12.66 -6.93
N ASP A 108 7.82 -12.15 -7.14
CA ASP A 108 6.61 -12.97 -7.07
C ASP A 108 6.60 -14.07 -8.14
N LEU A 109 7.07 -13.77 -9.35
CA LEU A 109 7.25 -14.78 -10.41
C LEU A 109 8.28 -15.83 -10.01
N GLN A 110 9.43 -15.43 -9.45
CA GLN A 110 10.46 -16.35 -8.95
C GLN A 110 9.93 -17.25 -7.83
N LEU A 111 9.17 -16.69 -6.89
CA LEU A 111 8.55 -17.47 -5.80
C LEU A 111 7.55 -18.49 -6.34
N ARG A 112 6.68 -18.09 -7.28
CA ARG A 112 5.73 -19.02 -7.91
C ARG A 112 6.45 -20.15 -8.65
N GLN A 113 7.54 -19.84 -9.35
CA GLN A 113 8.33 -20.85 -10.04
C GLN A 113 8.95 -21.84 -9.04
N SER A 114 9.59 -21.33 -7.98
CA SER A 114 10.16 -22.18 -6.91
C SER A 114 9.11 -23.05 -6.22
N GLN A 115 7.88 -22.54 -6.02
CA GLN A 115 6.77 -23.31 -5.46
C GLN A 115 6.37 -24.48 -6.38
N LEU A 116 6.34 -24.27 -7.70
CA LEU A 116 6.04 -25.33 -8.67
C LEU A 116 7.14 -26.40 -8.68
N GLU A 117 8.41 -25.99 -8.70
CA GLU A 117 9.56 -26.90 -8.63
C GLU A 117 9.54 -27.73 -7.33
N LEU A 118 9.25 -27.09 -6.20
CA LEU A 118 9.11 -27.78 -4.92
C LEU A 118 7.95 -28.80 -4.94
N GLN A 119 6.83 -28.46 -5.57
CA GLN A 119 5.70 -29.37 -5.72
C GLN A 119 6.08 -30.58 -6.59
N GLU A 120 6.80 -30.36 -7.69
CA GLU A 120 7.29 -31.43 -8.56
C GLU A 120 8.24 -32.37 -7.81
N VAL A 121 9.22 -31.81 -7.08
CA VAL A 121 10.16 -32.59 -6.25
C VAL A 121 9.43 -33.37 -5.15
N ARG A 122 8.41 -32.79 -4.52
CA ARG A 122 7.58 -33.50 -3.53
C ARG A 122 6.82 -34.66 -4.15
N VAL A 123 6.31 -34.50 -5.36
CA VAL A 123 5.62 -35.59 -6.08
C VAL A 123 6.62 -36.68 -6.46
N SER A 124 7.79 -36.33 -7.00
CA SER A 124 8.82 -37.31 -7.34
C SER A 124 9.35 -38.05 -6.11
N HIS A 125 9.54 -37.36 -4.98
CA HIS A 125 9.93 -37.99 -3.73
C HIS A 125 8.90 -39.02 -3.26
N ARG A 126 7.60 -38.66 -3.25
CA ARG A 126 6.53 -39.62 -2.92
C ARG A 126 6.53 -40.84 -3.84
N GLN A 127 6.75 -40.64 -5.14
CA GLN A 127 6.83 -41.74 -6.11
C GLN A 127 8.02 -42.65 -5.85
N LEU A 128 9.19 -42.08 -5.54
CA LEU A 128 10.38 -42.85 -5.19
C LEU A 128 10.23 -43.58 -3.85
N SER A 129 9.62 -42.94 -2.85
CA SER A 129 9.27 -43.58 -1.57
C SER A 129 8.34 -44.76 -1.77
N ALA A 130 7.29 -44.62 -2.59
CA ALA A 130 6.40 -45.74 -2.91
C ALA A 130 7.14 -46.88 -3.61
N ARG A 131 8.05 -46.57 -4.55
CA ARG A 131 8.91 -47.61 -5.18
C ARG A 131 9.87 -48.29 -4.20
N LEU A 132 10.41 -47.54 -3.24
CA LEU A 132 11.27 -48.13 -2.20
C LEU A 132 10.47 -49.05 -1.28
N GLU A 133 9.22 -48.69 -0.96
CA GLU A 133 8.29 -49.53 -0.22
C GLU A 133 7.94 -50.80 -1.01
N GLU A 134 7.61 -50.68 -2.29
CA GLU A 134 7.40 -51.83 -3.19
C GLU A 134 8.63 -52.78 -3.23
N LEU A 135 9.84 -52.23 -3.37
CA LEU A 135 11.07 -53.02 -3.36
C LEU A 135 11.38 -53.64 -1.98
N SER A 136 10.99 -52.96 -0.89
CA SER A 136 11.11 -53.50 0.46
C SER A 136 10.15 -54.66 0.65
N ASP A 137 8.89 -54.51 0.23
CA ASP A 137 7.88 -55.56 0.28
C ASP A 137 8.27 -56.76 -0.59
N GLU A 138 8.83 -56.54 -1.80
CA GLU A 138 9.39 -57.59 -2.64
C GLU A 138 10.53 -58.35 -1.92
N ARG A 139 11.40 -57.62 -1.23
CA ARG A 139 12.51 -58.22 -0.45
C ARG A 139 12.01 -58.98 0.78
N ASP A 140 10.98 -58.48 1.45
CA ASP A 140 10.36 -59.13 2.61
C ASP A 140 9.57 -60.37 2.19
N LEU A 141 8.89 -60.35 1.04
CA LEU A 141 8.27 -61.54 0.44
C LEU A 141 9.32 -62.59 0.02
N GLN A 142 10.50 -62.16 -0.42
CA GLN A 142 11.65 -63.06 -0.64
C GLN A 142 12.27 -63.58 0.66
N GLY A 143 12.21 -62.82 1.75
CA GLY A 143 12.68 -63.22 3.08
C GLY A 143 11.72 -64.14 3.84
N LEU A 144 10.41 -64.05 3.58
CA LEU A 144 9.37 -64.87 4.21
C LEU A 144 9.15 -66.23 3.54
N CYS A 145 9.88 -66.54 2.47
CA CYS A 145 9.93 -67.87 1.86
C CYS A 145 11.17 -68.61 2.37
N PRO A 146 11.12 -69.34 3.50
CA PRO A 146 12.18 -70.30 3.80
C PRO A 146 12.14 -71.34 2.68
N HIS A 147 13.23 -71.43 1.92
CA HIS A 147 13.41 -72.15 0.65
C HIS A 147 12.79 -71.43 -0.55
N SER A 148 13.51 -71.01 -1.60
CA SER A 148 14.20 -71.89 -2.55
C SER A 148 13.61 -73.31 -2.66
N ALA A 149 12.28 -73.45 -2.53
CA ALA A 149 11.55 -74.69 -2.74
C ALA A 149 11.30 -74.84 -4.25
N SER A 150 12.38 -74.85 -5.01
CA SER A 150 12.33 -75.46 -6.34
C SER A 150 12.32 -76.95 -6.08
N LEU A 151 11.40 -77.67 -6.73
CA LEU A 151 11.27 -79.12 -6.73
C LEU A 151 12.63 -79.82 -6.99
N LEU A 152 13.57 -79.12 -7.63
CA LEU A 152 14.97 -79.55 -7.82
C LEU A 152 15.76 -79.72 -6.51
N CYS A 153 15.61 -78.83 -5.53
CA CYS A 153 16.34 -78.90 -4.26
C CYS A 153 15.82 -80.07 -3.40
N GLU A 154 14.51 -80.34 -3.45
CA GLU A 154 13.91 -81.53 -2.81
C GLU A 154 14.31 -82.82 -3.52
N ILE A 155 14.41 -82.83 -4.86
CA ILE A 155 14.94 -83.97 -5.62
C ILE A 155 16.41 -84.21 -5.30
N GLU A 156 17.24 -83.16 -5.23
CA GLU A 156 18.66 -83.28 -4.88
C GLU A 156 18.84 -83.86 -3.49
N GLN A 157 18.11 -83.36 -2.49
CA GLN A 157 18.13 -83.90 -1.13
C GLN A 157 17.61 -85.35 -1.06
N SER A 158 16.57 -85.69 -1.81
CA SER A 158 16.06 -87.07 -1.88
C SER A 158 17.03 -88.01 -2.59
N MET A 159 17.76 -87.52 -3.59
CA MET A 159 18.74 -88.29 -4.34
C MET A 159 19.99 -88.53 -3.48
N GLU A 160 20.47 -87.51 -2.77
CA GLU A 160 21.53 -87.64 -1.77
C GLU A 160 21.13 -88.63 -0.66
N GLN A 161 19.88 -88.59 -0.20
CA GLN A 161 19.35 -89.54 0.77
C GLN A 161 19.36 -90.98 0.22
N GLU A 162 18.96 -91.19 -1.03
CA GLU A 162 18.95 -92.51 -1.67
C GLU A 162 20.38 -93.04 -1.90
N GLU A 163 21.33 -92.19 -2.28
CA GLU A 163 22.75 -92.55 -2.40
C GLU A 163 23.31 -93.02 -1.05
N LEU A 164 23.03 -92.31 0.05
CA LEU A 164 23.44 -92.73 1.39
C LEU A 164 22.81 -94.07 1.81
N GLU A 165 21.57 -94.34 1.40
CA GLU A 165 20.93 -95.63 1.66
C GLU A 165 21.58 -96.77 0.85
N GLN A 166 22.00 -96.50 -0.39
CA GLN A 166 22.77 -97.45 -1.20
C GLN A 166 24.14 -97.72 -0.59
N GLU A 167 24.86 -96.69 -0.14
CA GLU A 167 26.13 -96.83 0.56
C GLU A 167 25.99 -97.67 1.85
N ARG A 168 24.92 -97.45 2.61
CA ARG A 168 24.60 -98.23 3.82
C ARG A 168 24.37 -99.71 3.50
N GLU A 169 23.62 -100.01 2.44
CA GLU A 169 23.35 -101.40 2.04
C GLU A 169 24.60 -102.07 1.47
N GLN A 170 25.46 -101.32 0.76
CA GLN A 170 26.74 -101.81 0.27
C GLN A 170 27.72 -102.09 1.42
N LEU A 171 27.79 -101.22 2.42
CA LEU A 171 28.57 -101.45 3.63
C LEU A 171 28.07 -102.70 4.38
N ARG A 172 26.76 -102.92 4.40
CA ARG A 172 26.15 -104.11 5.00
C ARG A 172 26.58 -105.40 4.29
N LEU A 173 26.62 -105.41 2.96
CA LEU A 173 27.12 -106.54 2.16
C LEU A 173 28.61 -106.80 2.43
N GLN A 174 29.44 -105.76 2.43
CA GLN A 174 30.87 -105.88 2.75
C GLN A 174 31.10 -106.44 4.16
N MET A 175 30.31 -106.01 5.14
CA MET A 175 30.40 -106.53 6.51
C MET A 175 30.04 -108.02 6.60
N TRP A 176 29.10 -108.49 5.77
CA TRP A 176 28.75 -109.90 5.65
C TRP A 176 29.87 -110.71 4.98
N GLU A 177 30.48 -110.20 3.91
CA GLU A 177 31.66 -110.83 3.29
C GLU A 177 32.82 -110.96 4.28
N ALA A 178 33.11 -109.89 5.04
CA ALA A 178 34.13 -109.90 6.09
C ALA A 178 33.80 -110.94 7.18
N TYR A 179 32.54 -111.07 7.58
CA TYR A 179 32.10 -112.11 8.50
C TYR A 179 32.38 -113.53 7.99
N CYS A 180 32.02 -113.82 6.72
CA CYS A 180 32.30 -115.10 6.09
C CYS A 180 33.82 -115.39 5.99
N GLN A 181 34.62 -114.37 5.68
CA GLN A 181 36.08 -114.47 5.61
C GLN A 181 36.71 -114.76 6.98
N VAL A 182 36.30 -114.06 8.05
CA VAL A 182 36.78 -114.30 9.42
C VAL A 182 36.45 -115.72 9.89
N ARG A 183 35.24 -116.19 9.60
CA ARG A 183 34.83 -117.57 9.93
C ARG A 183 35.67 -118.61 9.18
N SER A 184 36.00 -118.35 7.91
CA SER A 184 36.95 -119.17 7.14
C SER A 184 38.34 -119.16 7.77
N LEU A 185 38.89 -118.01 8.15
CA LEU A 185 40.19 -117.92 8.84
C LEU A 185 40.22 -118.67 10.18
N CYS A 186 39.17 -118.56 10.99
CA CYS A 186 39.01 -119.35 12.22
C CYS A 186 39.02 -120.86 11.95
N SER A 187 38.41 -121.31 10.83
CA SER A 187 38.45 -122.72 10.43
C SER A 187 39.84 -123.17 9.95
N HIS A 188 40.60 -122.31 9.26
CA HIS A 188 41.97 -122.59 8.82
C HIS A 188 42.96 -122.63 10.01
N LEU A 189 42.79 -121.75 11.00
CA LEU A 189 43.58 -121.75 12.23
C LEU A 189 43.27 -122.97 13.12
N ARG A 190 42.03 -123.46 13.11
CA ARG A 190 41.60 -124.69 13.80
C ARG A 190 42.05 -125.96 13.07
N GLY A 191 42.25 -125.90 11.75
CA GLY A 191 42.62 -127.03 10.89
C GLY A 191 44.11 -127.35 10.81
N ASN A 192 44.99 -126.53 11.42
CA ASN A 192 46.45 -126.74 11.41
C ASN A 192 47.03 -127.32 12.70
N ASP A 193 46.21 -127.65 13.70
CA ASP A 193 46.64 -128.39 14.91
C ASP A 193 45.97 -129.77 14.98
N ILE A 194 46.39 -130.69 14.10
CA ILE A 194 46.14 -132.13 14.23
C ILE A 194 47.33 -132.73 14.99
N THR A 195 47.24 -132.80 16.32
CA THR A 195 47.72 -133.94 17.11
C THR A 195 46.97 -134.00 18.43
N ASP A 196 46.04 -134.94 18.49
CA ASP A 196 46.02 -136.00 19.50
C ASP A 196 46.00 -135.58 20.98
N SER A 197 44.80 -135.51 21.56
CA SER A 197 44.52 -136.30 22.78
C SER A 197 43.04 -136.25 23.17
N ALA A 198 42.49 -137.45 23.22
CA ALA A 198 41.17 -137.83 23.68
C ALA A 198 40.74 -137.17 25.00
N LEU A 199 39.45 -136.89 25.13
CA LEU A 199 38.52 -137.65 25.97
C LEU A 199 37.09 -137.11 25.76
N SER A 200 36.24 -137.98 25.25
CA SER A 200 34.77 -137.90 25.11
C SER A 200 34.11 -137.62 26.48
N THR A 201 32.87 -137.14 26.67
CA THR A 201 31.64 -137.00 25.86
C THR A 201 30.64 -136.29 26.78
N ASP A 202 29.87 -135.31 26.31
CA ASP A 202 28.40 -135.24 26.45
C ASP A 202 27.82 -134.08 25.62
N SER A 203 27.29 -134.45 24.45
CA SER A 203 26.04 -134.00 23.80
C SER A 203 25.17 -132.98 24.57
N SER A 204 24.51 -131.99 23.98
CA SER A 204 23.80 -131.94 22.70
C SER A 204 23.29 -130.51 22.43
N MET A 205 23.37 -130.02 21.19
CA MET A 205 22.23 -129.45 20.45
C MET A 205 22.69 -129.00 19.05
N ASP A 206 22.36 -129.87 18.09
CA ASP A 206 21.69 -129.61 16.82
C ASP A 206 22.01 -128.35 15.99
N GLU A 207 22.54 -128.66 14.79
CA GLU A 207 22.19 -128.16 13.47
C GLU A 207 22.21 -126.65 13.17
N SER A 208 23.22 -126.30 12.37
CA SER A 208 23.05 -125.70 11.05
C SER A 208 21.79 -124.86 10.84
N SER A 209 21.96 -123.54 10.81
CA SER A 209 21.15 -122.71 9.93
C SER A 209 22.06 -121.76 9.18
N GLU A 210 21.97 -121.91 7.87
CA GLU A 210 22.55 -121.11 6.83
C GLU A 210 22.19 -119.63 7.06
N THR A 211 23.18 -118.78 7.31
CA THR A 211 23.02 -117.34 7.10
C THR A 211 23.36 -117.01 5.65
N SER A 212 22.53 -117.48 4.71
CA SER A 212 22.69 -117.22 3.28
C SER A 212 22.16 -115.85 2.86
N SER A 213 22.06 -114.89 3.79
CA SER A 213 21.58 -113.53 3.53
C SER A 213 22.22 -112.52 4.46
N ALA A 214 22.67 -111.39 3.90
CA ALA A 214 23.16 -110.24 4.65
C ALA A 214 22.10 -109.65 5.59
N LYS A 215 20.80 -109.99 5.42
CA LYS A 215 19.69 -109.45 6.22
C LYS A 215 19.56 -110.02 7.64
N ASP A 216 20.13 -111.21 7.91
CA ASP A 216 19.92 -111.95 9.16
C ASP A 216 21.19 -112.17 9.99
N VAL A 217 22.17 -111.27 9.89
CA VAL A 217 23.37 -111.27 10.74
C VAL A 217 22.98 -110.67 12.11
N PRO A 218 22.92 -111.46 13.20
CA PRO A 218 22.60 -110.91 14.51
C PRO A 218 23.68 -109.92 14.93
N THR A 219 23.27 -108.78 15.48
CA THR A 219 24.17 -107.75 15.99
C THR A 219 25.15 -108.37 16.97
N GLY A 220 26.46 -108.34 16.65
CA GLY A 220 27.50 -108.95 17.47
C GLY A 220 27.98 -110.34 17.04
N SER A 221 27.46 -110.95 15.97
CA SER A 221 27.98 -112.22 15.42
C SER A 221 29.36 -112.07 14.77
N LEU A 222 29.60 -111.00 14.00
CA LEU A 222 30.94 -110.58 13.56
C LEU A 222 31.86 -110.35 14.76
N HIS A 223 31.34 -109.71 15.81
CA HIS A 223 32.09 -109.47 17.03
C HIS A 223 32.46 -110.78 17.75
N ALA A 224 31.56 -111.78 17.79
CA ALA A 224 31.83 -113.10 18.35
C ALA A 224 32.86 -113.89 17.53
N SER A 225 32.77 -113.88 16.20
CA SER A 225 33.77 -114.50 15.32
C SER A 225 35.12 -113.79 15.36
N LEU A 226 35.12 -112.45 15.50
CA LEU A 226 36.32 -111.66 15.77
C LEU A 226 36.87 -111.90 17.17
N LEU A 227 36.04 -112.18 18.19
CA LEU A 227 36.48 -112.57 19.53
C LEU A 227 37.10 -113.98 19.53
N GLU A 228 36.60 -114.89 18.71
CA GLU A 228 37.18 -116.22 18.52
C GLU A 228 38.50 -116.16 17.76
N LEU A 229 38.54 -115.38 16.66
CA LEU A 229 39.78 -115.03 15.96
C LEU A 229 40.75 -114.36 16.93
N ARG A 230 40.27 -113.40 17.74
CA ARG A 230 41.05 -112.74 18.78
C ARG A 230 41.53 -113.75 19.78
N ARG A 231 40.76 -114.69 20.31
CA ARG A 231 41.27 -115.73 21.24
C ARG A 231 42.40 -116.57 20.60
N LEU A 232 42.23 -116.97 19.34
CA LEU A 232 43.24 -117.71 18.58
C LEU A 232 44.50 -116.86 18.28
N THR A 233 44.32 -115.55 18.07
CA THR A 233 45.40 -114.58 17.80
C THR A 233 46.00 -114.01 19.09
N GLN A 234 45.28 -114.00 20.22
CA GLN A 234 45.66 -113.49 21.54
C GLN A 234 46.51 -114.54 22.27
N ASN A 235 46.32 -115.83 21.97
CA ASN A 235 47.32 -116.86 22.29
C ASN A 235 48.65 -116.68 21.50
N LEU A 236 48.62 -115.95 20.38
CA LEU A 236 49.81 -115.54 19.60
C LEU A 236 50.30 -114.13 19.96
N MET A 237 49.55 -113.38 20.77
CA MET A 237 49.80 -111.98 21.08
C MET A 237 49.49 -111.71 22.57
N ASP A 238 50.16 -112.42 23.49
CA ASP A 238 50.56 -111.84 24.78
C ASP A 238 51.71 -110.86 24.53
N GLY A 239 51.38 -109.81 23.77
CA GLY A 239 52.29 -108.83 23.25
C GLY A 239 51.50 -107.60 22.86
N ASN A 240 51.35 -106.72 23.84
CA ASN A 240 51.06 -105.30 23.73
C ASN A 240 49.60 -104.84 23.92
N GLU A 241 49.46 -103.96 24.91
CA GLU A 241 48.25 -103.25 25.31
C GLU A 241 47.88 -102.15 24.30
N SER A 242 46.61 -101.75 24.24
CA SER A 242 46.18 -100.42 24.73
C SER A 242 44.77 -100.03 24.24
N THR A 243 44.20 -99.18 25.09
CA THR A 243 42.98 -98.37 25.13
C THR A 243 42.50 -97.67 23.85
N GLY A 244 41.21 -97.27 23.82
CA GLY A 244 40.73 -96.18 22.96
C GLY A 244 39.22 -96.08 22.77
N SER A 245 38.56 -95.11 23.41
CA SER A 245 37.34 -94.46 22.89
C SER A 245 37.07 -93.14 23.65
N ARG A 246 37.49 -92.01 23.05
CA ARG A 246 37.28 -90.62 23.52
C ARG A 246 37.23 -89.65 22.33
N ARG A 247 36.44 -89.94 21.29
CA ARG A 247 36.35 -89.03 20.11
C ARG A 247 34.94 -88.59 19.74
N SER A 248 33.89 -89.24 20.23
CA SER A 248 32.51 -88.90 19.82
C SER A 248 31.89 -87.72 20.59
N ASP A 249 32.36 -87.41 21.81
CA ASP A 249 31.76 -86.37 22.65
C ASP A 249 32.38 -84.99 22.44
N GLU A 250 33.56 -84.92 21.80
CA GLU A 250 34.29 -83.66 21.59
C GLU A 250 33.73 -82.89 20.38
N GLU A 251 33.39 -83.59 19.30
CA GLU A 251 32.84 -83.00 18.07
C GLU A 251 31.43 -82.38 18.28
N ALA A 252 30.57 -83.04 19.07
CA ALA A 252 29.23 -82.53 19.37
C ALA A 252 29.24 -81.25 20.23
N LEU A 253 30.23 -81.13 21.13
CA LEU A 253 30.43 -79.92 21.95
C LEU A 253 31.00 -78.78 21.11
N GLU A 254 31.87 -79.06 20.15
CA GLU A 254 32.41 -78.06 19.22
C GLU A 254 31.32 -77.44 18.33
N ASP A 255 30.39 -78.24 17.82
CA ASP A 255 29.24 -77.74 17.04
C ASP A 255 28.31 -76.83 17.86
N GLN A 256 28.06 -77.18 19.12
CA GLN A 256 27.20 -76.39 20.00
C GLN A 256 27.86 -75.06 20.41
N VAL A 257 29.18 -75.06 20.62
CA VAL A 257 29.98 -73.85 20.83
C VAL A 257 29.96 -72.97 19.58
N ARG A 258 30.04 -73.55 18.37
CA ARG A 258 29.96 -72.80 17.10
C ARG A 258 28.60 -72.11 16.96
N LYS A 259 27.51 -72.84 17.23
CA LYS A 259 26.14 -72.34 17.13
C LYS A 259 25.84 -71.22 18.13
N LEU A 260 26.24 -71.38 19.40
CA LEU A 260 26.15 -70.30 20.39
C LEU A 260 27.03 -69.10 20.02
N GLY A 261 28.18 -69.34 19.39
CA GLY A 261 29.06 -68.30 18.86
C GLY A 261 28.44 -67.50 17.72
N GLU A 262 27.64 -68.14 16.86
CA GLU A 262 26.88 -67.50 15.79
C GLU A 262 25.68 -66.72 16.34
N GLU A 263 24.93 -67.28 17.28
CA GLU A 263 23.83 -66.58 17.97
C GLU A 263 24.32 -65.32 18.71
N LEU A 264 25.46 -65.42 19.40
CA LEU A 264 26.08 -64.26 20.08
C LEU A 264 26.52 -63.19 19.07
N ARG A 265 26.95 -63.60 17.88
CA ARG A 265 27.35 -62.68 16.79
C ARG A 265 26.12 -61.98 16.21
N ALA A 266 25.04 -62.72 15.96
CA ALA A 266 23.77 -62.17 15.49
C ALA A 266 23.15 -61.18 16.48
N VAL A 267 23.17 -61.48 17.78
CA VAL A 267 22.70 -60.55 18.82
C VAL A 267 23.55 -59.28 18.86
N ARG A 268 24.87 -59.39 18.63
CA ARG A 268 25.77 -58.24 18.60
C ARG A 268 25.53 -57.36 17.37
N GLU A 269 25.32 -57.95 16.20
CA GLU A 269 24.97 -57.23 14.97
C GLU A 269 23.62 -56.50 15.11
N LEU A 270 22.62 -57.11 15.75
CA LEU A 270 21.34 -56.44 16.03
C LEU A 270 21.49 -55.29 17.03
N TYR A 271 22.29 -55.47 18.08
CA TYR A 271 22.57 -54.42 19.05
C TYR A 271 23.32 -53.24 18.40
N ASP A 272 24.33 -53.52 17.58
CA ASP A 272 25.08 -52.50 16.83
C ASP A 272 24.15 -51.76 15.84
N GLY A 273 23.23 -52.49 15.18
CA GLY A 273 22.22 -51.90 14.30
C GLY A 273 21.22 -50.99 15.03
N GLU A 274 20.73 -51.39 16.21
CA GLU A 274 19.88 -50.54 17.06
C GLU A 274 20.64 -49.33 17.61
N GLN A 275 21.93 -49.50 17.91
CA GLN A 275 22.80 -48.40 18.34
C GLN A 275 23.01 -47.39 17.22
N ASP A 276 23.23 -47.83 15.98
CA ASP A 276 23.41 -46.95 14.83
C ASP A 276 22.09 -46.26 14.42
N ARG A 277 20.93 -46.94 14.53
CA ARG A 277 19.61 -46.30 14.39
C ARG A 277 19.38 -45.23 15.44
N SER A 278 19.76 -45.49 16.69
CA SER A 278 19.66 -44.51 17.78
C SER A 278 20.57 -43.30 17.52
N ARG A 279 21.77 -43.51 16.96
CA ARG A 279 22.68 -42.43 16.54
C ARG A 279 22.08 -41.59 15.41
N SER A 280 21.58 -42.23 14.35
CA SER A 280 20.91 -41.53 13.23
C SER A 280 19.71 -40.71 13.72
N SER A 281 18.88 -41.27 14.59
CA SER A 281 17.73 -40.55 15.16
C SER A 281 18.17 -39.37 16.04
N GLN A 282 19.27 -39.51 16.78
CA GLN A 282 19.84 -38.42 17.56
C GLN A 282 20.44 -37.31 16.68
N GLU A 283 21.08 -37.66 15.57
CA GLU A 283 21.59 -36.73 14.57
C GLU A 283 20.44 -35.95 13.91
N GLU A 284 19.38 -36.63 13.48
CA GLU A 284 18.16 -35.99 12.95
C GLU A 284 17.49 -35.06 13.98
N ALA A 285 17.45 -35.47 15.25
CA ALA A 285 16.91 -34.63 16.33
C ALA A 285 17.76 -33.36 16.53
N LEU A 286 19.08 -33.46 16.40
CA LEU A 286 19.98 -32.30 16.46
C LEU A 286 19.83 -31.40 15.24
N GLU A 287 19.67 -31.96 14.04
CA GLU A 287 19.41 -31.19 12.82
C GLU A 287 18.09 -30.42 12.91
N LEU A 288 17.02 -31.07 13.34
CA LEU A 288 15.73 -30.41 13.57
C LEU A 288 15.84 -29.35 14.68
N HIS A 289 16.58 -29.62 15.75
CA HIS A 289 16.82 -28.64 16.81
C HIS A 289 17.55 -27.40 16.27
N ASN A 290 18.60 -27.59 15.47
CA ASN A 290 19.32 -26.49 14.82
C ASN A 290 18.43 -25.71 13.86
N GLN A 291 17.58 -26.39 13.09
CA GLN A 291 16.65 -25.75 12.16
C GLN A 291 15.58 -24.91 12.90
N VAL A 292 15.03 -25.44 14.01
CA VAL A 292 14.13 -24.69 14.89
C VAL A 292 14.83 -23.49 15.53
N ALA A 293 16.10 -23.63 15.93
CA ALA A 293 16.87 -22.52 16.49
C ALA A 293 17.08 -21.39 15.47
N LEU A 294 17.43 -21.72 14.22
CA LEU A 294 17.58 -20.74 13.14
C LEU A 294 16.27 -20.01 12.85
N LEU A 295 15.17 -20.76 12.67
CA LEU A 295 13.84 -20.17 12.44
C LEU A 295 13.38 -19.30 13.62
N SER A 296 13.74 -19.66 14.85
CA SER A 296 13.42 -18.86 16.04
C SER A 296 14.16 -17.52 16.04
N VAL A 297 15.42 -17.49 15.60
CA VAL A 297 16.19 -16.24 15.45
C VAL A 297 15.61 -15.37 14.33
N GLU A 298 15.25 -15.97 13.19
CA GLU A 298 14.60 -15.25 12.09
C GLU A 298 13.26 -14.65 12.54
N LEU A 299 12.41 -15.41 13.23
CA LEU A 299 11.16 -14.90 13.78
C LEU A 299 11.38 -13.76 14.79
N CYS A 300 12.39 -13.84 15.64
CA CYS A 300 12.76 -12.73 16.53
C CYS A 300 13.17 -11.49 15.72
N SER A 301 14.01 -11.64 14.70
CA SER A 301 14.47 -10.51 13.87
C SER A 301 13.31 -9.82 13.12
N LEU A 302 12.41 -10.61 12.52
CA LEU A 302 11.23 -10.10 11.82
C LEU A 302 10.25 -9.42 12.78
N ARG A 303 10.15 -9.93 14.00
CA ARG A 303 9.32 -9.33 15.05
C ARG A 303 9.88 -8.00 15.51
N GLU A 304 11.20 -7.90 15.70
CA GLU A 304 11.89 -6.65 16.03
C GLU A 304 11.74 -5.61 14.90
N GLU A 305 11.89 -6.03 13.65
CA GLU A 305 11.67 -5.15 12.48
C GLU A 305 10.21 -4.68 12.38
N SER A 306 9.24 -5.56 12.64
CA SER A 306 7.81 -5.21 12.70
C SER A 306 7.51 -4.21 13.82
N GLU A 307 8.08 -4.42 15.01
CA GLU A 307 7.94 -3.50 16.15
C GLU A 307 8.62 -2.15 15.86
N GLN A 308 9.77 -2.14 15.19
CA GLN A 308 10.43 -0.91 14.75
C GLN A 308 9.61 -0.16 13.71
N LEU A 309 9.07 -0.82 12.68
CA LEU A 309 8.21 -0.18 11.69
C LEU A 309 6.93 0.37 12.33
N ARG A 310 6.34 -0.35 13.29
CA ARG A 310 5.18 0.12 14.05
C ARG A 310 5.52 1.34 14.91
N ALA A 311 6.63 1.31 15.63
CA ALA A 311 7.11 2.45 16.42
C ALA A 311 7.42 3.66 15.53
N MET A 312 8.04 3.45 14.37
CA MET A 312 8.29 4.52 13.40
C MET A 312 6.99 5.09 12.83
N ALA A 313 5.98 4.26 12.60
CA ALA A 313 4.67 4.71 12.13
C ALA A 313 3.88 5.48 13.21
N GLU A 314 3.95 5.06 14.47
CA GLU A 314 3.34 5.77 15.61
C GLU A 314 4.06 7.09 15.93
N VAL A 315 5.39 7.14 15.76
CA VAL A 315 6.18 8.39 15.88
C VAL A 315 6.02 9.29 14.66
N ARG A 316 5.51 8.76 13.52
CA ARG A 316 5.16 9.54 12.33
C ARG A 316 3.87 10.33 12.53
N GLU A 317 3.83 11.13 13.60
CA GLU A 317 3.06 12.38 13.59
C GLU A 317 3.38 13.11 12.27
N PRO A 318 2.37 13.65 11.55
CA PRO A 318 2.65 14.40 10.33
C PRO A 318 3.67 15.48 10.70
N SER A 319 4.81 15.49 9.98
CA SER A 319 5.97 16.35 10.27
C SER A 319 5.51 17.73 10.76
N GLU A 320 6.10 18.26 11.82
CA GLU A 320 5.75 19.60 12.35
C GLU A 320 5.75 20.67 11.25
N GLN A 321 6.61 20.50 10.24
CA GLN A 321 6.66 21.33 9.03
C GLN A 321 5.41 21.18 8.15
N LEU A 322 4.90 19.97 7.95
CA LEU A 322 3.65 19.72 7.23
C LEU A 322 2.46 20.31 8.00
N GLN A 323 2.42 20.14 9.33
CA GLN A 323 1.37 20.75 10.14
C GLN A 323 1.44 22.29 10.08
N SER A 324 2.63 22.87 10.11
CA SER A 324 2.81 24.31 9.94
C SER A 324 2.35 24.78 8.56
N ALA A 325 2.73 24.09 7.49
CA ALA A 325 2.30 24.42 6.13
C ALA A 325 0.78 24.32 5.94
N ILE A 326 0.13 23.35 6.59
CA ILE A 326 -1.34 23.25 6.60
C ILE A 326 -1.96 24.46 7.30
N ARG A 327 -1.45 24.85 8.48
CA ARG A 327 -1.94 26.05 9.20
C ARG A 327 -1.77 27.31 8.38
N ASP A 328 -0.61 27.51 7.76
CA ASP A 328 -0.31 28.69 6.95
C ASP A 328 -1.21 28.77 5.71
N ARG A 329 -1.46 27.62 5.06
CA ARG A 329 -2.42 27.52 3.95
C ARG A 329 -3.83 27.89 4.41
N ASP A 330 -4.27 27.36 5.54
CA ASP A 330 -5.63 27.59 6.04
C ASP A 330 -5.81 29.07 6.46
N GLU A 331 -4.79 29.70 7.04
CA GLU A 331 -4.78 31.13 7.32
C GLU A 331 -4.82 31.98 6.04
N ALA A 332 -4.06 31.59 5.01
CA ALA A 332 -4.10 32.27 3.71
C ALA A 332 -5.49 32.15 3.04
N ILE A 333 -6.13 30.99 3.15
CA ILE A 333 -7.50 30.78 2.66
C ILE A 333 -8.48 31.68 3.42
N ALA A 334 -8.36 31.79 4.75
CA ALA A 334 -9.20 32.67 5.55
C ALA A 334 -9.03 34.15 5.15
N LYS A 335 -7.78 34.61 4.97
CA LYS A 335 -7.48 35.97 4.50
C LYS A 335 -8.06 36.23 3.10
N LYS A 336 -7.92 35.28 2.17
CA LYS A 336 -8.51 35.37 0.82
C LYS A 336 -10.03 35.54 0.91
N LYS A 337 -10.71 34.69 1.68
CA LYS A 337 -12.18 34.79 1.87
C LYS A 337 -12.59 36.13 2.46
N ALA A 338 -11.83 36.67 3.43
CA ALA A 338 -12.08 37.98 3.99
C ALA A 338 -12.00 39.10 2.95
N VAL A 339 -10.96 39.10 2.11
CA VAL A 339 -10.81 40.07 1.02
C VAL A 339 -11.91 39.93 -0.03
N GLU A 340 -12.29 38.70 -0.38
CA GLU A 340 -13.40 38.43 -1.30
C GLU A 340 -14.74 38.97 -0.78
N MET A 341 -15.00 38.87 0.53
CA MET A 341 -16.19 39.46 1.15
C MET A 341 -16.18 41.00 1.09
N GLU A 342 -15.06 41.65 1.41
CA GLU A 342 -14.95 43.11 1.31
C GLU A 342 -15.05 43.60 -0.15
N LEU A 343 -14.53 42.83 -1.11
CA LEU A 343 -14.68 43.12 -2.53
C LEU A 343 -16.15 43.04 -2.96
N ALA A 344 -16.87 41.99 -2.54
CA ALA A 344 -18.30 41.85 -2.81
C ALA A 344 -19.10 43.02 -2.22
N LYS A 345 -18.75 43.44 -0.99
CA LYS A 345 -19.35 44.61 -0.34
C LYS A 345 -19.08 45.90 -1.13
N CYS A 346 -17.84 46.18 -1.50
CA CYS A 346 -17.50 47.35 -2.33
C CYS A 346 -18.25 47.36 -3.66
N LYS A 347 -18.43 46.18 -4.28
CA LYS A 347 -19.22 46.05 -5.51
C LYS A 347 -20.69 46.42 -5.29
N ILE A 348 -21.29 45.98 -4.19
CA ILE A 348 -22.65 46.36 -3.81
C ILE A 348 -22.74 47.88 -3.59
N ASP A 349 -21.76 48.47 -2.89
CA ASP A 349 -21.72 49.91 -2.64
C ASP A 349 -21.63 50.71 -3.94
N ILE A 350 -20.77 50.29 -4.88
CA ILE A 350 -20.67 50.91 -6.22
C ILE A 350 -22.00 50.79 -6.98
N MET A 351 -22.64 49.63 -6.96
CA MET A 351 -23.95 49.44 -7.62
C MET A 351 -25.02 50.35 -7.01
N SER A 352 -25.03 50.49 -5.68
CA SER A 352 -25.93 51.40 -4.96
C SER A 352 -25.66 52.87 -5.32
N LEU A 353 -24.40 53.30 -5.31
CA LEU A 353 -24.03 54.67 -5.70
C LEU A 353 -24.38 54.96 -7.16
N ASN A 354 -24.18 54.00 -8.06
CA ASN A 354 -24.54 54.17 -9.47
C ASN A 354 -26.06 54.33 -9.63
N SER A 355 -26.86 53.54 -8.92
CA SER A 355 -28.32 53.73 -8.89
C SER A 355 -28.71 55.12 -8.39
N GLN A 356 -28.11 55.58 -7.29
CA GLN A 356 -28.37 56.93 -6.74
C GLN A 356 -27.96 58.04 -7.72
N LEU A 357 -26.85 57.87 -8.43
CA LEU A 357 -26.40 58.81 -9.45
C LEU A 357 -27.37 58.87 -10.62
N LEU A 358 -27.85 57.73 -11.12
CA LEU A 358 -28.85 57.67 -12.17
C LEU A 358 -30.16 58.36 -11.75
N ASP A 359 -30.63 58.12 -10.53
CA ASP A 359 -31.81 58.79 -9.97
C ASP A 359 -31.62 60.31 -9.88
N ALA A 360 -30.45 60.78 -9.43
CA ALA A 360 -30.12 62.20 -9.35
C ALA A 360 -30.05 62.86 -10.73
N ILE A 361 -29.45 62.17 -11.73
CA ILE A 361 -29.43 62.64 -13.13
C ILE A 361 -30.86 62.73 -13.66
N GLN A 362 -31.70 61.72 -13.42
CA GLN A 362 -33.09 61.71 -13.86
C GLN A 362 -33.90 62.84 -13.21
N GLN A 363 -33.71 63.11 -11.91
CA GLN A 363 -34.33 64.24 -11.23
C GLN A 363 -33.89 65.58 -11.82
N LYS A 364 -32.58 65.77 -12.06
CA LYS A 364 -32.05 66.99 -12.67
C LYS A 364 -32.59 67.20 -14.08
N LEU A 365 -32.68 66.14 -14.89
CA LEU A 365 -33.27 66.20 -16.23
C LEU A 365 -34.73 66.64 -16.16
N ASN A 366 -35.52 66.03 -15.27
CA ASN A 366 -36.93 66.39 -15.09
C ASN A 366 -37.11 67.87 -14.68
N LEU A 367 -36.29 68.36 -13.73
CA LEU A 367 -36.32 69.77 -13.32
C LEU A 367 -35.91 70.72 -14.45
N SER A 368 -34.91 70.32 -15.25
CA SER A 368 -34.45 71.12 -16.40
C SER A 368 -35.57 71.24 -17.45
N GLN A 369 -36.28 70.14 -17.73
CA GLN A 369 -37.45 70.14 -18.62
C GLN A 369 -38.60 70.99 -18.09
N GLN A 370 -38.86 70.96 -16.77
CA GLN A 370 -39.87 71.81 -16.15
C GLN A 370 -39.51 73.30 -16.25
N LEU A 371 -38.23 73.64 -16.08
CA LEU A 371 -37.75 75.01 -16.25
C LEU A 371 -37.86 75.50 -17.69
N GLU A 372 -37.51 74.65 -18.66
CA GLU A 372 -37.66 74.97 -20.09
C GLU A 372 -39.13 75.21 -20.46
N ALA A 373 -40.04 74.33 -20.01
CA ALA A 373 -41.48 74.53 -20.20
C ALA A 373 -41.99 75.83 -19.56
N TRP A 374 -41.51 76.16 -18.36
CA TRP A 374 -41.86 77.41 -17.70
C TRP A 374 -41.30 78.63 -18.45
N GLN A 375 -40.08 78.54 -18.98
CA GLN A 375 -39.48 79.59 -19.81
C GLN A 375 -40.32 79.83 -21.07
N ASP A 376 -40.73 78.77 -21.78
CA ASP A 376 -41.58 78.88 -22.96
C ASP A 376 -42.93 79.56 -22.64
N ASP A 377 -43.56 79.18 -21.53
CA ASP A 377 -44.81 79.79 -21.10
C ASP A 377 -44.62 81.28 -20.75
N MET A 378 -43.52 81.65 -20.09
CA MET A 378 -43.21 83.06 -19.81
C MET A 378 -42.92 83.86 -21.09
N HIS A 379 -42.18 83.29 -22.05
CA HIS A 379 -41.96 83.94 -23.35
C HIS A 379 -43.30 84.17 -24.07
N ARG A 380 -44.19 83.17 -24.11
CA ARG A 380 -45.54 83.33 -24.68
C ARG A 380 -46.34 84.43 -23.99
N VAL A 381 -46.28 84.53 -22.66
CA VAL A 381 -46.95 85.59 -21.91
C VAL A 381 -46.39 86.97 -22.25
N ILE A 382 -45.06 87.09 -22.37
CA ILE A 382 -44.40 88.34 -22.76
C ILE A 382 -44.80 88.74 -24.18
N ASP A 383 -44.75 87.79 -25.12
CA ASP A 383 -45.15 88.02 -26.52
C ASP A 383 -46.62 88.45 -26.61
N GLN A 384 -47.52 87.78 -25.89
CA GLN A 384 -48.93 88.16 -25.83
C GLN A 384 -49.11 89.58 -25.27
N GLN A 385 -48.44 89.91 -24.16
CA GLN A 385 -48.50 91.26 -23.57
C GLN A 385 -47.94 92.33 -24.51
N LEU A 386 -46.88 92.02 -25.26
CA LEU A 386 -46.34 92.93 -26.28
C LEU A 386 -47.35 93.14 -27.40
N MET A 387 -47.96 92.07 -27.92
CA MET A 387 -48.97 92.16 -28.99
C MET A 387 -50.20 92.95 -28.54
N ASP A 388 -50.70 92.70 -27.33
CA ASP A 388 -51.83 93.43 -26.74
C ASP A 388 -51.50 94.93 -26.61
N LYS A 389 -50.31 95.28 -26.09
CA LYS A 389 -49.85 96.68 -26.01
C LYS A 389 -49.73 97.36 -27.36
N HIS A 390 -49.13 96.69 -28.35
CA HIS A 390 -49.06 97.25 -29.69
C HIS A 390 -50.49 97.47 -30.22
N GLN A 391 -51.40 96.52 -30.05
CA GLN A 391 -52.77 96.66 -30.49
C GLN A 391 -53.49 97.83 -29.79
N GLU A 392 -53.27 98.03 -28.49
CA GLU A 392 -53.77 99.18 -27.73
C GLU A 392 -53.19 100.51 -28.22
N GLU A 393 -51.88 100.58 -28.47
CA GLU A 393 -51.21 101.76 -29.04
C GLU A 393 -51.70 102.07 -30.46
N TRP A 394 -51.94 101.05 -31.30
CA TRP A 394 -52.53 101.19 -32.62
C TRP A 394 -53.99 101.62 -32.58
N ARG A 395 -54.75 101.28 -31.53
CA ARG A 395 -56.10 101.83 -31.31
C ARG A 395 -56.08 103.29 -30.81
N ALA A 396 -54.92 103.80 -30.38
CA ALA A 396 -54.81 105.06 -29.64
C ALA A 396 -53.89 106.12 -30.30
N SER A 397 -54.00 106.43 -31.60
CA SER A 397 -53.65 107.76 -32.16
C SER A 397 -54.04 107.98 -33.64
N PRO A 398 -54.29 109.23 -34.14
CA PRO A 398 -55.45 110.07 -33.83
C PRO A 398 -56.23 110.52 -35.10
N TYR A 399 -57.58 110.55 -35.06
CA TYR A 399 -58.39 111.51 -35.83
C TYR A 399 -59.75 111.75 -35.14
N SER A 400 -59.85 112.93 -34.51
CA SER A 400 -60.95 113.89 -34.53
C SER A 400 -62.43 113.44 -34.43
N PHE A 401 -63.05 113.90 -33.33
CA PHE A 401 -64.12 114.93 -33.32
C PHE A 401 -65.60 114.52 -33.44
N SER A 402 -66.39 115.20 -32.57
CA SER A 402 -67.86 115.26 -32.44
C SER A 402 -68.56 114.02 -31.88
N GLY A 403 -69.40 114.09 -30.84
CA GLY A 403 -70.08 115.22 -30.21
C GLY A 403 -71.51 114.78 -29.86
N GLY A 404 -72.01 115.16 -28.67
CA GLY A 404 -73.45 115.30 -28.44
C GLY A 404 -74.18 114.20 -27.65
N LEU A 405 -74.29 114.45 -26.34
CA LEU A 405 -75.56 114.57 -25.58
C LEU A 405 -76.57 113.41 -25.55
N GLY A 406 -76.83 112.93 -24.33
CA GLY A 406 -78.21 112.94 -23.81
C GLY A 406 -78.75 111.62 -23.24
N GLY A 407 -79.00 111.62 -21.92
CA GLY A 407 -80.32 111.23 -21.43
C GLY A 407 -80.48 109.87 -20.72
N ARG A 408 -80.38 109.94 -19.37
CA ARG A 408 -81.31 109.40 -18.37
C ARG A 408 -81.69 107.90 -18.37
N GLY A 409 -81.47 107.28 -17.20
CA GLY A 409 -82.41 106.29 -16.64
C GLY A 409 -81.75 105.22 -15.78
N GLY A 410 -81.60 105.46 -14.47
CA GLY A 410 -81.54 104.37 -13.48
C GLY A 410 -82.96 104.00 -13.01
N PRO A 411 -83.15 103.27 -11.88
CA PRO A 411 -82.15 102.60 -11.03
C PRO A 411 -82.62 101.23 -10.42
N SER A 412 -81.82 100.71 -9.47
CA SER A 412 -82.20 99.78 -8.38
C SER A 412 -82.32 98.29 -8.74
N ALA A 413 -81.90 97.30 -7.94
CA ALA A 413 -81.66 97.18 -6.50
C ALA A 413 -80.72 95.96 -6.21
N PRO A 414 -80.19 95.79 -4.97
CA PRO A 414 -79.22 94.75 -4.58
C PRO A 414 -79.90 93.51 -3.95
N PRO A 415 -79.13 92.51 -3.48
CA PRO A 415 -79.39 92.12 -2.09
C PRO A 415 -78.16 91.77 -1.25
N ALA A 416 -78.44 91.82 0.05
CA ALA A 416 -77.56 91.77 1.19
C ALA A 416 -77.21 90.35 1.66
N ARG A 417 -76.14 90.31 2.45
CA ARG A 417 -75.58 89.20 3.22
C ARG A 417 -76.56 88.55 4.20
N ARG A 418 -76.41 87.23 4.45
CA ARG A 418 -76.10 86.56 5.76
C ARG A 418 -76.36 85.02 5.67
N PRO A 419 -75.97 84.17 6.66
CA PRO A 419 -74.63 83.56 6.78
C PRO A 419 -74.68 82.01 6.92
N ARG A 420 -73.58 81.28 6.68
CA ARG A 420 -73.41 79.97 7.37
C ARG A 420 -71.97 79.45 7.35
N ARG A 421 -71.46 79.34 8.58
CA ARG A 421 -70.58 78.32 9.16
C ARG A 421 -69.55 77.64 8.24
N GLN A 422 -68.32 78.00 8.57
CA GLN A 422 -67.04 77.41 8.26
C GLN A 422 -66.96 75.95 8.69
N ALA A 423 -66.71 75.05 7.75
CA ALA A 423 -66.12 73.73 7.97
C ALA A 423 -65.40 73.30 6.68
N ASP A 424 -64.28 72.63 6.91
CA ASP A 424 -63.37 71.96 5.97
C ASP A 424 -62.48 72.79 5.04
N GLY A 425 -61.18 72.66 5.31
CA GLY A 425 -60.12 73.06 4.43
C GLY A 425 -59.95 72.04 3.32
N ASP A 426 -59.96 72.53 2.08
CA ASP A 426 -59.52 71.78 0.92
C ASP A 426 -58.69 72.73 0.05
N ARG A 427 -57.36 72.63 0.12
CA ARG A 427 -56.45 73.19 -0.88
C ARG A 427 -56.28 72.15 -1.97
N LYS A 428 -57.14 72.21 -2.99
CA LYS A 428 -56.93 71.57 -4.29
C LYS A 428 -56.89 72.66 -5.35
N LEU A 429 -55.70 72.94 -5.86
CA LEU A 429 -55.53 73.68 -7.10
C LEU A 429 -54.48 72.96 -7.95
N PHE A 430 -54.94 72.53 -9.12
CA PHE A 430 -54.23 72.04 -10.31
C PHE A 430 -53.69 70.60 -10.29
N SER A 431 -54.58 69.69 -10.71
CA SER A 431 -54.23 68.35 -11.20
C SER A 431 -54.44 68.27 -12.71
N PHE A 432 -53.40 68.53 -13.49
CA PHE A 432 -53.32 68.09 -14.89
C PHE A 432 -51.87 67.76 -15.22
N PHE A 433 -51.55 66.47 -15.30
CA PHE A 433 -51.04 65.82 -16.52
C PHE A 433 -50.80 64.33 -16.21
N LYS A 434 -51.54 63.50 -16.94
CA LYS A 434 -51.47 62.04 -16.97
C LYS A 434 -50.25 61.65 -17.83
N LYS A 435 -49.40 60.78 -17.29
CA LYS A 435 -48.22 60.22 -17.96
C LYS A 435 -48.60 58.85 -18.53
N ASN A 436 -48.41 58.67 -19.83
CA ASN A 436 -48.04 57.37 -20.39
C ASN A 436 -46.50 57.34 -20.46
#